data_AF-A0A1W1ZSI2-F1
#
_entry.id   AF-A0A1W1ZSI2-F1
#
_cell.length_a   1.000
_cell.length_b   1.000
_cell.length_c   1.000
_cell.angle_alpha   90.00
_cell.angle_beta   90.00
_cell.angle_gamma   90.00
#
_symmetry.space_group_name_H-M   'P 1'
#
loop_
_entity.id
_entity.type
_entity.pdbx_description
1 polymer ?
#
loop_
_entity_poly.entity_id
_entity_poly.type
_entity_poly.pdbx_seq_one_letter_code
_entity_poly.pdbx_strand_id
1 'polypeptide(L)'
;MTASQAQPTQRLHAVTASQAQPTEQSEATEQAETPAGPRIEVLGDASPEQVAALVAVLSGLGGGEDEAPAAPPSRWASRERLVRGPVHPSRGGWRASALPR
;
A
#
# COMPACT_ATOMS: atom_id res chain seq x y z
N MET A 1 16.43 -12.81 72.23
CA MET A 1 17.08 -12.51 70.94
C MET A 1 16.18 -13.05 69.82
N THR A 2 15.95 -12.21 68.82
CA THR A 2 15.20 -12.39 67.55
C THR A 2 15.45 -13.76 66.89
N ALA A 3 14.68 -14.37 65.98
CA ALA A 3 13.51 -14.05 65.16
C ALA A 3 13.00 -15.40 64.60
N SER A 4 11.83 -15.42 63.95
CA SER A 4 11.70 -15.86 62.56
C SER A 4 10.33 -16.52 62.33
N GLN A 5 9.51 -15.73 61.67
CA GLN A 5 8.17 -16.04 61.18
C GLN A 5 8.23 -16.99 59.99
N ALA A 6 7.07 -17.59 59.72
CA ALA A 6 6.40 -17.73 58.42
C ALA A 6 5.88 -19.16 58.22
N GLN A 7 4.67 -19.42 57.72
CA GLN A 7 3.39 -18.73 57.63
C GLN A 7 2.42 -19.82 57.11
N PRO A 8 1.14 -19.80 57.52
CA PRO A 8 0.20 -20.89 57.23
C PRO A 8 -0.33 -20.89 55.79
N THR A 9 -0.53 -22.12 55.30
CA THR A 9 -1.31 -22.61 54.15
C THR A 9 -2.37 -21.64 53.61
N GLN A 10 -2.19 -21.20 52.36
CA GLN A 10 -3.17 -20.42 51.62
C GLN A 10 -4.22 -21.32 50.95
N ARG A 11 -5.42 -20.74 50.92
CA ARG A 11 -6.76 -21.28 50.74
C ARG A 11 -7.10 -21.52 49.27
N LEU A 12 -7.92 -22.56 49.03
CA LEU A 12 -8.58 -22.92 47.78
C LEU A 12 -9.28 -21.73 47.09
N HIS A 13 -8.99 -21.51 45.80
CA HIS A 13 -9.89 -20.80 44.88
C HIS A 13 -10.10 -21.61 43.59
N ALA A 14 -11.37 -21.97 43.44
CA ALA A 14 -12.17 -22.37 42.29
C ALA A 14 -11.55 -22.68 40.91
N VAL A 15 -11.98 -23.83 40.42
CA VAL A 15 -12.19 -24.22 39.02
C VAL A 15 -13.12 -23.25 38.28
N THR A 16 -12.78 -22.86 37.04
CA THR A 16 -13.70 -22.89 35.87
C THR A 16 -13.02 -22.48 34.56
N ALA A 17 -13.42 -23.18 33.49
CA ALA A 17 -13.39 -22.85 32.06
C ALA A 17 -12.03 -22.77 31.33
N SER A 18 -11.67 -23.90 30.70
CA SER A 18 -11.66 -24.04 29.23
C SER A 18 -11.42 -22.75 28.44
N GLN A 19 -10.17 -22.54 28.04
CA GLN A 19 -9.86 -21.83 26.80
C GLN A 19 -9.02 -22.78 25.95
N ALA A 20 -9.62 -23.16 24.83
CA ALA A 20 -9.06 -24.03 23.82
C ALA A 20 -7.68 -23.53 23.38
N GLN A 21 -6.77 -24.49 23.23
CA GLN A 21 -5.54 -24.34 22.50
C GLN A 21 -5.86 -23.81 21.10
N PRO A 22 -5.29 -22.69 20.64
CA PRO A 22 -5.26 -22.40 19.22
C PRO A 22 -4.31 -23.41 18.59
N THR A 23 -4.88 -24.27 17.76
CA THR A 23 -4.19 -25.23 16.91
C THR A 23 -3.08 -24.54 16.11
N GLU A 24 -1.84 -24.72 16.53
CA GLU A 24 -0.66 -24.65 15.67
C GLU A 24 -0.74 -25.81 14.65
N GLN A 25 -1.61 -25.75 13.64
CA GLN A 25 -1.49 -26.58 12.43
C GLN A 25 -2.53 -26.16 11.38
N SER A 26 -2.17 -25.22 10.51
CA SER A 26 -2.62 -25.16 9.11
C SER A 26 -1.73 -24.20 8.32
N GLU A 27 -0.42 -24.45 8.37
CA GLU A 27 0.44 -24.19 7.20
C GLU A 27 0.08 -25.24 6.14
N ALA A 28 -0.93 -24.96 5.35
CA ALA A 28 -1.17 -25.66 4.10
C ALA A 28 -1.86 -24.72 3.13
N THR A 29 -1.04 -24.23 2.19
CA THR A 29 -1.42 -23.56 0.94
C THR A 29 -1.48 -22.03 0.99
N GLU A 30 -0.38 -21.40 1.40
CA GLU A 30 -0.03 -20.09 0.81
C GLU A 30 0.61 -20.36 -0.56
N GLN A 31 -0.22 -20.84 -1.50
CA GLN A 31 0.11 -20.73 -2.91
C GLN A 31 0.22 -19.23 -3.19
N ALA A 32 1.44 -18.79 -3.44
CA ALA A 32 1.76 -17.48 -3.96
C ALA A 32 1.09 -17.30 -5.33
N GLU A 33 -0.21 -17.04 -5.32
CA GLU A 33 -0.93 -16.55 -6.47
C GLU A 33 -0.43 -15.11 -6.67
N THR A 34 0.51 -14.96 -7.61
CA THR A 34 1.06 -13.64 -7.93
C THR A 34 -0.12 -12.81 -8.44
N PRO A 35 -0.57 -11.78 -7.71
CA PRO A 35 -1.74 -11.03 -8.12
C PRO A 35 -1.46 -10.44 -9.50
N ALA A 36 -2.30 -10.77 -10.48
CA ALA A 36 -2.19 -10.30 -11.87
C ALA A 36 -2.57 -8.81 -12.03
N GLY A 37 -2.33 -8.01 -10.98
CA GLY A 37 -2.62 -6.59 -10.90
C GLY A 37 -1.37 -5.74 -11.05
N PRO A 38 -1.55 -4.43 -11.25
CA PRO A 38 -0.43 -3.48 -11.26
C PRO A 38 0.33 -3.52 -9.93
N ARG A 39 1.66 -3.71 -10.02
CA ARG A 39 2.58 -3.75 -8.88
C ARG A 39 3.28 -2.40 -8.73
N ILE A 40 3.32 -1.89 -7.50
CA ILE A 40 4.03 -0.65 -7.16
C ILE A 40 5.26 -1.02 -6.33
N GLU A 41 6.42 -0.52 -6.74
CA GLU A 41 7.68 -0.66 -6.02
C GLU A 41 8.14 0.71 -5.52
N VAL A 42 8.54 0.78 -4.24
CA VAL A 42 9.12 1.98 -3.64
C VAL A 42 10.63 1.80 -3.57
N LEU A 43 11.37 2.67 -4.26
CA LEU A 43 12.83 2.64 -4.29
C LEU A 43 13.38 3.69 -3.30
N GLY A 44 14.18 3.25 -2.33
CA GLY A 44 14.81 4.11 -1.31
C GLY A 44 14.44 3.73 0.11
N ASP A 45 14.89 4.54 1.08
CA ASP A 45 14.61 4.35 2.52
C ASP A 45 13.37 5.15 2.91
N ALA A 46 12.19 4.59 2.60
CA ALA A 46 10.91 5.18 2.99
C ALA A 46 10.48 4.62 4.34
N SER A 47 10.07 5.50 5.26
CA SER A 47 9.53 5.07 6.54
C SER A 47 8.13 4.42 6.35
N PRO A 48 7.69 3.56 7.28
CA PRO A 48 6.36 2.94 7.21
C PRO A 48 5.22 3.97 7.10
N GLU A 49 5.36 5.10 7.79
CA GLU A 49 4.38 6.20 7.77
C GLU A 49 4.31 6.85 6.39
N GLN A 50 5.44 6.98 5.70
CA GLN A 50 5.50 7.52 4.34
C GLN A 50 4.86 6.57 3.33
N VAL A 51 5.08 5.26 3.48
CA VAL A 51 4.41 4.25 2.65
C VAL A 51 2.90 4.29 2.88
N ALA A 52 2.45 4.41 4.14
CA ALA A 52 1.03 4.54 4.47
C ALA A 52 0.41 5.80 3.84
N ALA A 53 1.13 6.93 3.83
CA ALA A 53 0.68 8.14 3.18
C ALA A 53 0.52 7.97 1.66
N LEU A 54 1.46 7.29 0.99
CA LEU A 54 1.36 6.98 -0.43
C LEU A 54 0.15 6.11 -0.74
N VAL A 55 -0.08 5.05 0.05
CA VAL A 55 -1.24 4.16 -0.10
C VAL A 55 -2.53 4.95 0.09
N ALA A 56 -2.64 5.78 1.13
CA ALA A 56 -3.84 6.59 1.38
C ALA A 56 -4.17 7.54 0.21
N VAL A 57 -3.15 8.20 -0.36
CA VAL A 57 -3.33 9.08 -1.53
C VAL A 57 -3.77 8.27 -2.75
N LEU A 58 -3.08 7.17 -3.06
CA LEU A 58 -3.39 6.36 -4.24
C LEU A 58 -4.78 5.72 -4.16
N SER A 59 -5.19 5.22 -2.99
CA SER A 59 -6.54 4.70 -2.76
C SER A 59 -7.60 5.80 -2.87
N GLY A 60 -7.31 7.02 -2.44
CA GLY A 60 -8.23 8.16 -2.61
C GLY A 60 -8.38 8.61 -4.07
N LEU A 61 -7.36 8.38 -4.91
CA LEU A 61 -7.41 8.68 -6.35
C LEU A 61 -8.07 7.56 -7.17
N GLY A 62 -7.93 6.31 -6.75
CA GLY A 62 -8.44 5.13 -7.44
C GLY A 62 -9.67 4.54 -6.76
N GLY A 63 -10.84 5.12 -7.02
CA GLY A 63 -12.08 4.64 -6.38
C GLY A 63 -13.30 5.47 -6.72
N GLY A 64 -13.68 5.49 -8.00
CA GLY A 64 -15.01 5.90 -8.43
C GLY A 64 -15.58 4.80 -9.31
N GLU A 65 -16.56 4.07 -8.79
CA GLU A 65 -17.36 3.08 -9.55
C GLU A 65 -18.38 3.77 -10.47
N ASP A 66 -18.44 5.10 -10.41
CA ASP A 66 -19.19 5.91 -11.37
C ASP A 66 -18.55 5.82 -12.74
N GLU A 67 -19.35 5.43 -13.74
CA GLU A 67 -18.99 5.46 -15.16
C GLU A 67 -18.49 6.88 -15.48
N ALA A 68 -17.17 7.02 -15.55
CA ALA A 68 -16.56 8.29 -15.84
C ALA A 68 -16.98 8.72 -17.25
N PRO A 69 -17.42 9.98 -17.44
CA PRO A 69 -17.72 10.47 -18.78
C PRO A 69 -16.50 10.27 -19.68
N ALA A 70 -16.74 9.89 -20.94
CA ALA A 70 -15.67 9.62 -21.89
C ALA A 70 -14.64 10.76 -21.88
N ALA A 71 -13.42 10.44 -21.43
CA ALA A 71 -12.37 11.45 -21.29
C ALA A 71 -12.08 12.04 -22.68
N PRO A 72 -11.90 13.37 -22.78
CA PRO A 72 -11.43 13.96 -24.03
C PRO A 72 -10.12 13.28 -24.45
N PRO A 73 -9.90 13.09 -25.76
CA PRO A 73 -8.73 12.38 -26.25
C PRO A 73 -7.46 13.04 -25.70
N SER A 74 -6.56 12.20 -25.16
CA SER A 74 -5.29 12.67 -24.61
C SER A 74 -4.56 13.50 -25.66
N ARG A 75 -4.04 14.66 -25.25
CA ARG A 75 -3.19 15.48 -26.13
C ARG A 75 -2.02 14.68 -26.68
N TRP A 76 -1.52 13.66 -25.96
CA TRP A 76 -0.44 12.80 -26.43
C TRP A 76 -0.87 11.92 -27.62
N ALA A 77 -2.14 11.55 -27.70
CA ALA A 77 -2.71 10.77 -28.80
C ALA A 77 -3.08 11.62 -30.04
N SER A 78 -2.82 12.93 -30.01
CA SER A 78 -3.17 13.82 -31.12
C SER A 78 -2.39 13.50 -32.40
N ARG A 79 -3.11 13.30 -33.52
CA ARG A 79 -2.52 13.04 -34.84
C ARG A 79 -1.58 14.14 -35.33
N GLU A 80 -1.74 15.37 -34.83
CA GLU A 80 -0.85 16.50 -35.16
C GLU A 80 0.62 16.22 -34.82
N ARG A 81 0.89 15.34 -33.84
CA ARG A 81 2.25 14.93 -33.48
C ARG A 81 2.89 14.00 -34.51
N LEU A 82 2.10 13.25 -35.27
CA LEU A 82 2.61 12.35 -36.32
C LEU A 82 3.22 13.12 -37.50
N VAL A 83 2.80 14.37 -37.69
CA VAL A 83 3.24 15.23 -38.81
C VAL A 83 4.11 16.39 -38.34
N ARG A 84 4.47 16.43 -37.06
CA ARG A 84 5.24 17.53 -36.49
C ARG A 84 6.73 17.36 -36.80
N GLY A 85 7.38 18.46 -37.21
CA GLY A 85 8.84 18.53 -37.33
C GLY A 85 9.58 18.36 -35.99
N PRO A 86 10.85 17.93 -36.04
CA PRO A 86 11.68 17.70 -34.86
C PRO A 86 11.87 18.96 -34.00
N VAL A 87 12.01 18.75 -32.69
CA VAL A 87 12.29 19.82 -31.72
C VAL A 87 13.74 19.72 -31.29
N HIS A 88 14.49 20.80 -31.50
CA HIS A 88 15.88 20.87 -31.05
C HIS A 88 15.97 21.43 -29.63
N PRO A 89 17.03 21.06 -28.87
CA PRO A 89 17.35 21.70 -27.61
C PRO A 89 17.61 23.19 -27.81
N SER A 90 16.70 24.02 -27.32
CA SER A 90 16.78 25.47 -27.41
C SER A 90 15.99 26.12 -26.28
N ARG A 91 16.15 27.43 -26.07
CA ARG A 91 15.28 28.17 -25.16
C ARG A 91 13.84 28.04 -25.64
N GLY A 92 12.98 27.44 -24.80
CA GLY A 92 11.58 27.14 -25.14
C GLY A 92 11.36 25.78 -25.83
N GLY A 93 12.41 25.05 -26.22
CA GLY A 93 12.29 23.73 -26.87
C GLY A 93 11.52 22.72 -26.03
N TRP A 94 11.75 22.71 -24.71
CA TRP A 94 11.00 21.82 -23.79
C TRP A 94 9.51 22.16 -23.71
N ARG A 95 9.14 23.46 -23.71
CA ARG A 95 7.73 23.84 -23.79
C ARG A 95 7.11 23.42 -25.11
N ALA A 96 7.83 23.62 -26.20
CA ALA A 96 7.39 23.22 -27.51
C ALA A 96 7.22 21.70 -27.64
N SER A 97 7.96 20.85 -26.92
CA SER A 97 7.81 19.39 -27.05
C SER A 97 6.43 18.90 -26.57
N ALA A 98 5.89 19.51 -25.51
CA ALA A 98 4.67 19.07 -24.85
C ALA A 98 3.41 19.88 -25.25
N LEU A 99 3.56 21.18 -25.53
CA LEU A 99 2.44 22.11 -25.73
C LEU A 99 2.17 22.41 -27.22
N PRO A 100 0.91 22.70 -27.58
CA PRO A 100 0.57 23.27 -28.89
C PRO A 100 1.28 24.61 -29.13
N ARG A 101 1.53 24.94 -30.39
CA ARG A 101 1.98 26.28 -30.79
C ARG A 101 0.79 27.23 -30.91
#